data_AF-C4VAJ6-F1
#
_entry.id   AF-C4VAJ6-F1
#
_cell.length_a   1.000
_cell.length_b   1.000
_cell.length_c   1.000
_cell.angle_alpha   90.00
_cell.angle_beta   90.00
_cell.angle_gamma   90.00
#
_symmetry.space_group_name_H-M   'P 1'
#
loop_
_entity.id
_entity.type
_entity.pdbx_description
1 polymer ?
#
loop_
_entity_poly.entity_id
_entity_poly.type
_entity_poly.pdbx_seq_one_letter_code
_entity_poly.pdbx_strand_id
1 'polypeptide(L)'
;MDECINKLVICSKKPKKRAKTLCTVFRKLFLPNTTYKLKDKNVSVRRYKSLGEDLKMSHFIITADNYIKIGQRPNGPTFTFSIEEFEEKMKIFSNAIYSTDPLITITGESKYNDFFTNLSHPNNTPERNINFHFENDFIQIRHYKIETVEEENIKVGLTEIGPRLTLRIKKIEEDFFPI
;
A
#
# COMPACT_ATOMS: atom_id res chain seq x y z
N MET A 1 10.80 -8.75 19.35
CA MET A 1 11.41 -8.59 18.01
C MET A 1 10.35 -7.91 17.18
N ASP A 2 10.55 -6.64 16.82
CA ASP A 2 9.60 -5.94 15.95
C ASP A 2 9.50 -6.69 14.62
N GLU A 3 8.30 -7.18 14.32
CA GLU A 3 8.03 -7.90 13.09
C GLU A 3 8.12 -6.89 11.95
N CYS A 4 9.11 -7.04 11.09
CA CYS A 4 9.41 -6.03 10.06
C CYS A 4 8.31 -6.02 8.99
N ILE A 5 7.57 -4.92 8.87
CA ILE A 5 6.42 -4.74 7.97
C ILE A 5 6.91 -4.40 6.55
N ASN A 6 7.62 -5.37 5.96
CA ASN A 6 8.10 -5.29 4.58
C ASN A 6 7.04 -5.80 3.61
N LYS A 7 6.84 -5.06 2.52
CA LYS A 7 5.85 -5.39 1.49
C LYS A 7 6.53 -5.81 0.20
N LEU A 8 6.16 -6.98 -0.31
CA LEU A 8 6.49 -7.39 -1.67
C LEU A 8 5.40 -6.92 -2.61
N VAL A 9 5.71 -5.94 -3.45
CA VAL A 9 4.79 -5.41 -4.47
C VAL A 9 5.24 -5.91 -5.84
N ILE A 10 4.39 -6.66 -6.53
CA ILE A 10 4.66 -7.28 -7.83
C ILE A 10 3.54 -7.05 -8.83
N CYS A 11 3.89 -7.12 -10.11
CA CYS A 11 2.90 -7.17 -11.18
C CYS A 11 2.29 -8.58 -11.32
N SER A 12 1.04 -8.64 -11.80
CA SER A 12 0.45 -9.89 -12.33
C SER A 12 1.25 -10.43 -13.52
N LYS A 13 1.09 -11.73 -13.83
CA LYS A 13 1.73 -12.38 -14.98
C LYS A 13 1.40 -11.62 -16.28
N LYS A 14 2.40 -11.43 -17.15
CA LYS A 14 2.29 -10.66 -18.41
C LYS A 14 1.56 -9.31 -18.24
N PRO A 15 2.11 -8.37 -17.45
CA PRO A 15 1.39 -7.15 -17.09
C PRO A 15 1.30 -6.15 -18.25
N LYS A 16 0.12 -5.56 -18.42
CA LYS A 16 -0.11 -4.40 -19.29
C LYS A 16 0.52 -3.14 -18.69
N LYS A 17 0.56 -2.06 -19.48
CA LYS A 17 1.15 -0.76 -19.08
C LYS A 17 0.57 -0.24 -17.75
N ARG A 18 -0.76 -0.20 -17.62
CA ARG A 18 -1.46 0.26 -16.40
C ARG A 18 -1.09 -0.56 -15.17
N ALA A 19 -1.00 -1.88 -15.27
CA ALA A 19 -0.56 -2.75 -14.18
C ALA A 19 0.88 -2.43 -13.69
N LYS A 20 1.79 -2.13 -14.63
CA LYS A 20 3.18 -1.71 -14.32
C LYS A 20 3.23 -0.34 -13.65
N THR A 21 2.41 0.60 -14.12
CA THR A 21 2.24 1.92 -13.50
C THR A 21 1.74 1.76 -12.07
N LEU A 22 0.66 1.01 -11.85
CA LEU A 22 0.11 0.72 -10.52
C LEU A 22 1.16 0.09 -9.60
N CYS A 23 1.92 -0.89 -10.11
CA CYS A 23 3.00 -1.52 -9.35
C CYS A 23 4.03 -0.50 -8.87
N THR A 24 4.47 0.40 -9.76
CA THR A 24 5.43 1.46 -9.45
C THR A 24 4.86 2.45 -8.44
N VAL A 25 3.59 2.82 -8.57
CA VAL A 25 2.88 3.71 -7.65
C VAL A 25 2.78 3.08 -6.26
N PHE A 26 2.31 1.83 -6.14
CA PHE A 26 2.21 1.13 -4.85
C PHE A 26 3.58 0.89 -4.20
N ARG A 27 4.62 0.63 -5.00
CA ARG A 27 6.01 0.59 -4.52
C ARG A 27 6.42 1.94 -3.93
N LYS A 28 6.09 3.08 -4.55
CA LYS A 28 6.45 4.39 -3.99
C LYS A 28 5.60 4.78 -2.79
N LEU A 29 4.34 4.39 -2.80
CA LEU A 29 3.36 4.69 -1.76
C LEU A 29 3.84 4.20 -0.38
N PHE A 30 4.33 2.94 -0.34
CA PHE A 30 4.78 2.27 0.90
C PHE A 30 6.30 2.27 1.10
N LEU A 31 7.03 3.24 0.54
CA LEU A 31 8.43 3.44 0.92
C LEU A 31 8.55 3.73 2.42
N PRO A 32 9.67 3.37 3.08
CA PRO A 32 10.83 2.65 2.53
C PRO A 32 10.64 1.13 2.53
N ASN A 33 9.66 0.60 3.28
CA ASN A 33 9.51 -0.83 3.61
C ASN A 33 8.81 -1.63 2.51
N THR A 34 9.31 -1.48 1.29
CA THR A 34 8.73 -2.05 0.08
C THR A 34 9.80 -2.39 -0.94
N THR A 35 9.51 -3.34 -1.83
CA THR A 35 10.43 -3.79 -2.87
C THR A 35 10.51 -2.82 -4.05
N TYR A 36 10.85 -1.55 -3.81
CA TYR A 36 10.79 -0.50 -4.84
C TYR A 36 11.81 -0.71 -5.98
N LYS A 37 12.98 -1.30 -5.67
CA LYS A 37 14.04 -1.59 -6.65
C LYS A 37 13.83 -2.91 -7.40
N LEU A 38 12.78 -3.67 -7.07
CA LEU A 38 12.52 -4.96 -7.69
C LEU A 38 12.16 -4.77 -9.17
N LYS A 39 12.83 -5.51 -10.04
CA LYS A 39 12.47 -5.62 -11.45
C LYS A 39 11.57 -6.84 -11.63
N ASP A 40 10.30 -6.60 -11.95
CA ASP A 40 9.32 -7.66 -12.14
C ASP A 40 9.78 -8.63 -13.23
N LYS A 41 9.92 -9.91 -12.86
CA LYS A 41 10.06 -11.01 -13.82
C LYS A 41 8.71 -11.66 -14.06
N ASN A 42 8.52 -12.21 -15.25
CA ASN A 42 7.33 -12.96 -15.62
C ASN A 42 7.34 -14.37 -14.99
N VAL A 43 7.30 -14.45 -13.67
CA VAL A 43 7.31 -15.69 -12.88
C VAL A 43 5.97 -15.90 -12.18
N SER A 44 5.71 -17.12 -11.69
CA SER A 44 4.46 -17.46 -11.01
C SER A 44 4.39 -16.82 -9.61
N VAL A 45 3.17 -16.58 -9.12
CA VAL A 45 2.91 -16.11 -7.75
C VAL A 45 3.54 -17.05 -6.72
N ARG A 46 3.51 -18.37 -6.96
CA ARG A 46 4.15 -19.38 -6.10
C ARG A 46 5.64 -19.12 -5.89
N ARG A 47 6.37 -18.67 -6.91
CA ARG A 47 7.81 -18.35 -6.78
C ARG A 47 8.04 -17.08 -5.96
N TYR A 48 7.17 -16.09 -6.12
CA TYR A 48 7.22 -14.90 -5.29
C TYR A 48 6.86 -15.21 -3.84
N LYS A 49 5.93 -16.15 -3.58
CA LYS A 49 5.61 -16.61 -2.22
C LYS A 49 6.86 -17.12 -1.53
N SER A 50 7.55 -18.10 -2.14
CA SER A 50 8.82 -18.64 -1.61
C SER A 50 9.84 -17.55 -1.33
N LEU A 51 10.02 -16.60 -2.26
CA LEU A 51 10.94 -15.46 -2.07
C LEU A 51 10.54 -14.58 -0.89
N GLY A 52 9.25 -14.32 -0.69
CA GLY A 52 8.79 -13.55 0.45
C GLY A 52 8.99 -14.28 1.76
N GLU A 53 8.98 -15.61 1.78
CA GLU A 53 9.32 -16.40 2.98
C GLU A 53 10.78 -16.20 3.35
N ASP A 54 11.67 -16.39 2.37
CA ASP A 54 13.12 -16.22 2.55
C ASP A 54 13.47 -14.80 3.03
N LEU A 55 12.76 -13.80 2.50
CA LEU A 55 12.98 -12.38 2.81
C LEU A 55 12.13 -11.86 3.98
N LYS A 56 11.36 -12.72 4.66
CA LYS A 56 10.48 -12.35 5.79
C LYS A 56 9.55 -11.17 5.46
N MET A 57 8.96 -11.20 4.26
CA MET A 57 7.95 -10.23 3.83
C MET A 57 6.63 -10.46 4.59
N SER A 58 6.11 -9.38 5.15
CA SER A 58 4.85 -9.36 5.93
C SER A 58 3.60 -9.29 5.05
N HIS A 59 3.68 -8.61 3.91
CA HIS A 59 2.54 -8.36 3.03
C HIS A 59 2.92 -8.60 1.58
N PHE A 60 1.96 -9.10 0.81
CA PHE A 60 2.08 -9.27 -0.64
C PHE A 60 1.03 -8.44 -1.34
N ILE A 61 1.47 -7.61 -2.28
CA ILE A 61 0.61 -6.79 -3.12
C ILE A 61 0.80 -7.21 -4.57
N ILE A 62 -0.26 -7.65 -5.22
CA ILE A 62 -0.26 -7.95 -6.65
C ILE A 62 -1.11 -6.91 -7.37
N THR A 63 -0.50 -6.18 -8.30
CA THR A 63 -1.22 -5.23 -9.16
C THR A 63 -1.50 -5.84 -10.53
N ALA A 64 -2.74 -5.71 -10.98
CA ALA A 64 -3.17 -6.03 -12.34
C ALA A 64 -3.78 -4.79 -13.00
N ASP A 65 -4.37 -4.97 -14.19
CA ASP A 65 -4.97 -3.87 -14.96
C ASP A 65 -6.18 -3.24 -14.23
N ASN A 66 -7.03 -4.11 -13.67
CA ASN A 66 -8.34 -3.76 -13.13
C ASN A 66 -8.54 -4.21 -11.67
N TYR A 67 -7.55 -4.85 -11.06
CA TYR A 67 -7.65 -5.30 -9.67
C TYR A 67 -6.30 -5.20 -8.95
N ILE A 68 -6.39 -5.15 -7.62
CA ILE A 68 -5.26 -5.27 -6.70
C ILE A 68 -5.58 -6.40 -5.72
N LYS A 69 -4.59 -7.23 -5.41
CA LYS A 69 -4.67 -8.18 -4.29
C LYS A 69 -3.70 -7.77 -3.20
N ILE A 70 -4.14 -7.75 -1.95
CA ILE A 70 -3.28 -7.53 -0.78
C ILE A 70 -3.50 -8.71 0.15
N GLY A 71 -2.44 -9.47 0.44
CA GLY A 71 -2.47 -10.57 1.39
C GLY A 71 -1.50 -10.34 2.54
N GLN A 72 -1.93 -10.66 3.75
CA GLN A 72 -1.11 -10.59 4.95
C GLN A 72 -0.53 -11.98 5.26
N ARG A 73 0.78 -12.05 5.53
CA ARG A 73 1.48 -13.29 5.89
C ARG A 73 1.57 -13.47 7.41
N PRO A 74 1.83 -14.70 7.88
CA PRO A 74 1.88 -15.96 7.12
C PRO A 74 0.50 -16.54 6.79
N ASN A 75 -0.49 -16.34 7.67
CA ASN A 75 -1.83 -16.93 7.58
C ASN A 75 -2.94 -15.86 7.64
N GLY A 76 -2.63 -14.64 7.20
CA GLY A 76 -3.59 -13.55 7.19
C GLY A 76 -4.46 -13.56 5.94
N PRO A 77 -5.53 -12.76 5.94
CA PRO A 77 -6.50 -12.73 4.86
C PRO A 77 -5.89 -12.15 3.58
N THR A 78 -6.50 -12.52 2.45
CA THR A 78 -6.25 -11.92 1.14
C THR A 78 -7.47 -11.15 0.67
N PHE A 79 -7.29 -9.85 0.52
CA PHE A 79 -8.29 -8.96 -0.05
C PHE A 79 -8.03 -8.81 -1.55
N THR A 80 -9.08 -9.00 -2.34
CA THR A 80 -9.10 -8.65 -3.77
C THR A 80 -9.99 -7.43 -3.95
N PHE A 81 -9.44 -6.38 -4.54
CA PHE A 81 -10.12 -5.13 -4.83
C PHE A 81 -10.25 -4.92 -6.33
N SER A 82 -11.41 -4.48 -6.83
CA SER A 82 -11.48 -3.85 -8.16
C SER A 82 -11.02 -2.41 -8.08
N ILE A 83 -10.41 -1.94 -9.17
CA ILE A 83 -10.03 -0.54 -9.34
C ILE A 83 -11.13 0.15 -10.13
N GLU A 84 -11.87 1.03 -9.46
CA GLU A 84 -12.94 1.81 -10.06
C GLU A 84 -12.36 3.08 -10.70
N GLU A 85 -11.46 3.76 -9.98
CA GLU A 85 -10.77 4.96 -10.46
C GLU A 85 -9.30 4.93 -10.09
N PHE A 86 -8.47 5.48 -10.98
CA PHE A 86 -7.03 5.62 -10.77
C PHE A 86 -6.52 6.87 -11.47
N GLU A 87 -5.97 7.81 -10.69
CA GLU A 87 -5.22 8.95 -11.18
C GLU A 87 -3.75 8.83 -10.76
N GLU A 88 -2.85 8.79 -11.74
CA GLU A 88 -1.41 8.80 -11.53
C GLU A 88 -0.93 10.21 -11.18
N LYS A 89 -1.26 10.67 -9.97
CA LYS A 89 -0.65 11.86 -9.35
C LYS A 89 0.47 11.37 -8.46
N MET A 90 1.73 11.59 -8.83
CA MET A 90 2.85 11.30 -7.94
C MET A 90 3.85 12.43 -8.02
N LYS A 91 3.93 13.22 -6.96
CA LYS A 91 4.94 14.25 -6.80
C LYS A 91 6.20 13.62 -6.23
N ILE A 92 7.32 13.88 -6.90
CA ILE A 92 8.64 13.45 -6.44
C ILE A 92 9.17 14.56 -5.56
N PHE A 93 9.38 14.24 -4.28
CA PHE A 93 10.10 15.10 -3.34
C PHE A 93 11.53 14.60 -3.22
N SER A 94 12.41 15.41 -2.61
CA SER A 94 13.70 14.91 -2.15
C SER A 94 13.46 13.66 -1.28
N ASN A 95 14.34 12.66 -1.38
CA ASN A 95 14.13 11.33 -0.80
C ASN A 95 13.90 11.32 0.73
N ALA A 96 14.14 12.43 1.43
CA ALA A 96 13.95 12.57 2.87
C ALA A 96 12.56 12.09 3.33
N ILE A 97 11.48 12.58 2.72
CA ILE A 97 10.10 12.22 3.17
C ILE A 97 9.72 10.75 2.93
N TYR A 98 10.45 10.07 2.04
CA TYR A 98 10.24 8.65 1.71
C TYR A 98 11.20 7.73 2.49
N SER A 99 12.01 8.29 3.39
CA SER A 99 12.90 7.53 4.27
C SER A 99 12.19 6.97 5.50
N THR A 100 10.99 7.49 5.82
CA THR A 100 10.13 7.00 6.90
C THR A 100 8.88 6.32 6.37
N ASP A 101 8.38 5.32 7.10
CA ASP A 101 7.09 4.68 6.80
C ASP A 101 5.96 5.72 6.96
N PRO A 102 4.93 5.71 6.09
CA PRO A 102 3.84 6.66 6.19
C PRO A 102 2.89 6.27 7.32
N LEU A 103 2.29 7.25 8.00
CA LEU A 103 1.18 6.97 8.89
C LEU A 103 -0.03 6.51 8.08
N ILE A 104 -0.62 5.37 8.44
CA ILE A 104 -1.89 4.95 7.86
C ILE A 104 -3.02 5.48 8.73
N THR A 105 -3.96 6.20 8.11
CA THR A 105 -5.19 6.64 8.77
C THR A 105 -6.39 6.02 8.09
N ILE A 106 -7.42 5.75 8.89
CA ILE A 106 -8.69 5.23 8.43
C ILE A 106 -9.76 6.24 8.81
N THR A 107 -10.63 6.53 7.85
CA THR A 107 -11.78 7.41 8.04
C THR A 107 -13.02 6.74 7.47
N GLY A 108 -14.18 7.05 8.03
CA GLY A 108 -15.41 6.30 7.75
C GLY A 108 -15.49 4.99 8.52
N GLU A 109 -16.61 4.29 8.38
CA GLU A 109 -16.87 3.03 9.09
C GLU A 109 -16.29 1.84 8.34
N SER A 110 -15.45 1.06 9.01
CA SER A 110 -14.92 -0.20 8.48
C SER A 110 -14.61 -1.19 9.59
N LYS A 111 -14.87 -2.46 9.31
CA LYS A 111 -14.54 -3.59 10.19
C LYS A 111 -13.17 -4.21 9.91
N TYR A 112 -12.46 -3.68 8.92
CA TYR A 112 -11.17 -4.21 8.46
C TYR A 112 -10.01 -3.31 8.87
N ASN A 113 -10.19 -2.48 9.89
CA ASN A 113 -9.23 -1.43 10.24
C ASN A 113 -7.83 -1.99 10.48
N ASP A 114 -7.75 -3.07 11.26
CA ASP A 114 -6.49 -3.71 11.62
C ASP A 114 -5.72 -4.21 10.39
N PHE A 115 -6.42 -4.70 9.36
CA PHE A 115 -5.77 -5.13 8.13
C PHE A 115 -5.05 -3.98 7.42
N PHE A 116 -5.69 -2.80 7.35
CA PHE A 116 -5.10 -1.65 6.66
C PHE A 116 -4.04 -0.95 7.50
N THR A 117 -4.25 -0.81 8.82
CA THR A 117 -3.24 -0.20 9.70
C THR A 117 -1.94 -1.02 9.74
N ASN A 118 -2.05 -2.35 9.65
CA ASN A 118 -0.89 -3.25 9.58
C ASN A 118 -0.07 -3.12 8.28
N LEU A 119 -0.51 -2.32 7.29
CA LEU A 119 0.30 -1.97 6.13
C LEU A 119 1.36 -0.90 6.46
N SER A 120 1.55 -0.46 7.70
CA SER A 120 2.66 0.44 8.03
C SER A 120 3.08 0.26 9.48
N HIS A 121 4.35 0.56 9.77
CA HIS A 121 4.79 0.67 11.14
C HIS A 121 4.18 1.90 11.81
N PRO A 122 3.76 1.79 13.09
CA PRO A 122 3.51 2.95 13.92
C PRO A 122 4.77 3.83 13.93
N ASN A 123 4.62 5.07 13.50
CA ASN A 123 5.70 6.05 13.47
C ASN A 123 5.25 7.28 14.26
N ASN A 124 6.06 7.68 15.25
CA ASN A 124 5.75 8.82 16.11
C ASN A 124 5.97 10.17 15.41
N THR A 125 6.79 10.21 14.35
CA THR A 125 7.08 11.42 13.58
C THR A 125 6.91 11.14 12.08
N PRO A 126 5.68 10.86 11.61
CA PRO A 126 5.44 10.55 10.21
C PRO A 126 5.51 11.82 9.36
N GLU A 127 6.27 11.77 8.26
CA GLU A 127 6.31 12.86 7.27
C GLU A 127 5.24 12.71 6.18
N ARG A 128 4.62 11.53 6.11
CA ARG A 128 3.61 11.18 5.11
C ARG A 128 2.45 10.46 5.74
N ASN A 129 1.27 10.63 5.14
CA ASN A 129 0.06 9.92 5.50
C ASN A 129 -0.54 9.22 4.28
N ILE A 130 -0.95 7.96 4.44
CA ILE A 130 -1.85 7.28 3.51
C ILE A 130 -3.20 7.17 4.22
N ASN A 131 -4.21 7.82 3.65
CA ASN A 131 -5.56 7.75 4.16
C ASN A 131 -6.37 6.72 3.35
N PHE A 132 -7.04 5.83 4.07
CA PHE A 132 -8.09 4.96 3.55
C PHE A 132 -9.44 5.51 4.04
N HIS A 133 -10.19 6.11 3.13
CA HIS A 133 -11.54 6.59 3.41
C HIS A 133 -12.57 5.56 2.94
N PHE A 134 -13.36 5.05 3.87
CA PHE A 134 -14.43 4.11 3.63
C PHE A 134 -15.75 4.85 3.50
N GLU A 135 -16.36 4.73 2.34
CA GLU A 135 -17.66 5.34 2.04
C GLU A 135 -18.49 4.37 1.21
N ASN A 136 -19.58 3.89 1.79
CA ASN A 136 -20.42 2.84 1.21
C ASN A 136 -19.57 1.58 0.88
N ASP A 137 -19.59 1.14 -0.38
CA ASP A 137 -18.80 0.01 -0.87
C ASP A 137 -17.40 0.41 -1.37
N PHE A 138 -17.03 1.68 -1.26
CA PHE A 138 -15.80 2.21 -1.84
C PHE A 138 -14.74 2.51 -0.79
N ILE A 139 -13.50 2.31 -1.20
CA ILE A 139 -12.31 2.66 -0.44
C ILE A 139 -11.52 3.65 -1.28
N GLN A 140 -11.50 4.90 -0.84
CA GLN A 140 -10.72 5.95 -1.47
C GLN A 140 -9.35 6.00 -0.81
N ILE A 141 -8.29 5.90 -1.61
CA ILE A 141 -6.91 6.00 -1.12
C ILE A 141 -6.36 7.35 -1.53
N ARG A 142 -5.82 8.09 -0.55
CA ARG A 142 -5.14 9.37 -0.75
C ARG A 142 -3.80 9.36 -0.02
N HIS A 143 -2.82 10.08 -0.57
CA HIS A 143 -1.47 10.13 -0.03
C HIS A 143 -1.03 11.58 0.14
N TYR A 144 -0.69 11.93 1.38
CA TYR A 144 -0.39 13.29 1.81
C TYR A 144 1.02 13.39 2.37
N LYS A 145 1.64 14.55 2.17
CA LYS A 145 2.76 15.04 2.97
C LYS A 145 2.17 15.70 4.21
N ILE A 146 2.74 15.40 5.36
CA ILE A 146 2.41 16.07 6.62
C ILE A 146 3.33 17.27 6.77
N GLU A 147 2.76 18.44 7.03
CA GLU A 147 3.49 19.69 7.25
C GLU A 147 3.14 20.22 8.63
N THR A 148 4.08 20.13 9.55
CA THR A 148 3.93 20.66 10.91
C THR A 148 4.61 22.01 10.99
N VAL A 149 3.88 23.01 11.49
CA VAL A 149 4.43 24.33 11.83
C VAL A 149 4.25 24.52 13.33
N GLU A 150 5.36 24.61 14.05
CA GLU A 150 5.40 24.88 15.48
C GLU A 150 5.68 26.38 15.70
N GLU A 151 4.60 27.15 15.89
CA GLU A 151 4.64 28.53 16.40
C GLU A 151 4.07 28.53 17.83
N GLU A 152 3.28 29.55 18.22
CA GLU A 152 2.54 29.57 19.50
C GLU A 152 1.49 28.44 19.60
N ASN A 153 1.07 27.85 18.48
CA ASN A 153 0.20 26.68 18.38
C ASN A 153 0.77 25.68 17.35
N ILE A 154 0.60 24.37 17.58
CA ILE A 154 0.96 23.34 16.59
C ILE A 154 -0.10 23.32 15.49
N LYS A 155 0.28 23.69 14.26
CA LYS A 155 -0.57 23.56 13.07
C LYS A 155 -0.09 22.37 12.23
N VAL A 156 -1.02 21.48 11.89
CA VAL A 156 -0.75 20.34 11.01
C VAL A 156 -1.51 20.52 9.68
N GLY A 157 -0.77 20.66 8.59
CA GLY A 157 -1.28 20.72 7.23
C GLY A 157 -1.08 19.40 6.49
N LEU A 158 -1.97 19.11 5.54
CA LEU A 158 -1.86 17.97 4.63
C LEU A 158 -1.83 18.46 3.19
N THR A 159 -0.73 18.17 2.49
CA THR A 159 -0.59 18.46 1.06
C THR A 159 -0.67 17.16 0.28
N GLU A 160 -1.57 17.05 -0.70
CA GLU A 160 -1.70 15.83 -1.50
C GLU A 160 -0.50 15.67 -2.46
N ILE A 161 0.13 14.50 -2.41
CA ILE A 161 1.39 14.20 -3.09
C ILE A 161 1.38 12.90 -3.89
N GLY A 162 0.43 12.00 -3.65
CA GLY A 162 0.38 10.71 -4.30
C GLY A 162 -0.93 10.42 -5.02
N PRO A 163 -1.13 9.16 -5.43
CA PRO A 163 -2.18 8.80 -6.35
C PRO A 163 -3.55 8.98 -5.70
N ARG A 164 -4.56 9.17 -6.55
CA ARG A 164 -5.95 8.98 -6.14
C ARG A 164 -6.42 7.63 -6.65
N LEU A 165 -6.85 6.77 -5.74
CA LEU A 165 -7.50 5.52 -6.09
C LEU A 165 -8.89 5.48 -5.47
N THR A 166 -9.81 4.86 -6.21
CA THR A 166 -11.11 4.43 -5.71
C THR A 166 -11.20 2.94 -5.96
N LEU A 167 -11.29 2.16 -4.88
CA LEU A 167 -11.32 0.71 -4.90
C LEU A 167 -12.67 0.20 -4.39
N ARG A 168 -13.04 -1.02 -4.77
CA ARG A 168 -14.16 -1.76 -4.16
C ARG A 168 -13.70 -3.15 -3.77
N ILE A 169 -14.07 -3.63 -2.58
CA ILE A 169 -13.78 -5.01 -2.17
C ILE A 169 -14.59 -5.95 -3.07
N LYS A 170 -13.90 -6.87 -3.75
CA LYS A 170 -14.51 -7.92 -4.60
C LYS A 170 -14.54 -9.27 -3.91
N LYS A 171 -13.49 -9.59 -3.16
CA LYS A 171 -13.36 -10.88 -2.48
C LYS A 171 -12.48 -10.72 -1.25
N ILE A 172 -12.85 -11.44 -0.20
CA ILE A 172 -12.00 -11.65 0.98
C ILE A 172 -11.83 -13.16 1.10
N GLU A 173 -10.59 -13.58 1.25
CA GLU A 173 -10.20 -14.97 1.48
C GLU A 173 -9.50 -15.00 2.83
N GLU A 174 -9.89 -15.90 3.73
CA GLU A 174 -9.31 -15.98 5.08
C GLU A 174 -7.82 -16.39 5.05
N ASP A 175 -7.43 -17.13 4.00
CA ASP A 175 -6.07 -17.62 3.82
C ASP A 175 -5.17 -16.66 3.02
N PHE A 176 -3.86 -16.81 3.22
CA PHE A 176 -2.85 -16.09 2.46
C PHE A 176 -2.69 -16.65 1.04
N PHE A 177 -3.31 -15.99 0.06
CA PHE A 177 -3.36 -16.33 -1.36
C PHE A 177 -3.66 -17.82 -1.55
N PRO A 178 -4.85 -18.33 -1.17
CA PRO A 178 -5.17 -19.74 -1.33
C PRO A 178 -4.95 -20.15 -2.79
N ILE A 179 -4.35 -21.32 -2.97
CA ILE A 179 -3.99 -21.88 -4.29
C ILE A 179 -5.24 -22.37 -4.99
#